data_AF-A0A7I7NJ04-F1
#
_entry.id   AF-A0A7I7NJ04-F1
#
_cell.length_a   1.000
_cell.length_b   1.000
_cell.length_c   1.000
_cell.angle_alpha   90.00
_cell.angle_beta   90.00
_cell.angle_gamma   90.00
#
_symmetry.space_group_name_H-M   'P 1'
#
loop_
_entity.id
_entity.type
_entity.pdbx_description
1 polymer ?
#
loop_
_entity_poly.entity_id
_entity_poly.type
_entity_poly.pdbx_seq_one_letter_code
_entity_poly.pdbx_strand_id
1 'polypeptide(L)'
;MYAAVHEVLGVVQSWLAGGGSGVLVVCTRGAVGLAGEDVTDLAGAAVWGLVRSAQSVRSDSDGSLDVAEVIGCGEPQVVVRSGVAHAARLVPVGAGAVLELPAGGWRVSAGGGGTLEDLVVRSCPRVELGAGQVRVAVAAVGVNFRDVLVALGMYPGGGQIGVEGAGVVVEVGPGVAGLAVGDAVMGLLGWWVLRRWWMRGW
;
A
#
# COMPACT_ATOMS: atom_id res chain seq x y z
N MET A 1 -13.64 17.23 -8.04
CA MET A 1 -12.57 16.78 -8.94
C MET A 1 -12.57 17.54 -10.27
N TYR A 2 -13.58 17.38 -11.13
CA TYR A 2 -13.59 17.99 -12.48
C TYR A 2 -13.47 19.53 -12.51
N ALA A 3 -14.11 20.26 -11.59
CA ALA A 3 -14.05 21.73 -11.56
C ALA A 3 -12.63 22.28 -11.36
N ALA A 4 -11.87 21.74 -10.40
CA ALA A 4 -10.50 22.17 -10.10
C ALA A 4 -9.55 21.91 -11.27
N VAL A 5 -9.70 20.77 -11.96
CA VAL A 5 -8.89 20.45 -13.15
C VAL A 5 -9.19 21.42 -14.30
N HIS A 6 -10.46 21.75 -14.53
CA HIS A 6 -10.85 22.72 -15.56
C HIS A 6 -10.38 24.14 -15.26
N GLU A 7 -10.43 24.56 -14.00
CA GLU A 7 -9.93 25.87 -13.57
C GLU A 7 -8.42 25.98 -13.80
N VAL A 8 -7.64 24.98 -13.34
CA VAL A 8 -6.19 24.98 -13.55
C VAL A 8 -5.84 24.88 -15.04
N LEU A 9 -6.60 24.12 -15.83
CA LEU A 9 -6.42 24.06 -17.27
C LEU A 9 -6.58 25.45 -17.91
N GLY A 10 -7.60 26.20 -17.52
CA GLY A 10 -7.82 27.57 -18.02
C GLY A 10 -6.66 28.50 -17.69
N VAL A 11 -6.15 28.43 -16.45
CA VAL A 11 -4.97 29.23 -16.02
C VAL A 11 -3.73 28.86 -16.83
N VAL A 12 -3.45 27.56 -17.00
CA VAL A 12 -2.30 27.08 -17.77
C VAL A 12 -2.40 27.48 -19.24
N GLN A 13 -3.57 27.34 -19.87
CA GLN A 13 -3.79 27.74 -21.25
C GLN A 13 -3.64 29.25 -21.45
N SER A 14 -4.19 30.06 -20.54
CA SER A 14 -4.04 31.52 -20.59
C SER A 14 -2.58 31.94 -20.43
N TRP A 15 -1.83 31.27 -19.55
CA TRP A 15 -0.42 31.56 -19.32
C TRP A 15 0.43 31.21 -20.55
N LEU A 16 0.19 30.04 -21.15
CA LEU A 16 0.88 29.61 -22.37
C LEU A 16 0.58 30.52 -23.56
N ALA A 17 -0.67 30.98 -23.70
CA ALA A 17 -1.08 31.88 -24.77
C ALA A 17 -0.48 33.30 -24.63
N GLY A 18 -0.18 33.71 -23.39
CA GLY A 18 0.34 35.05 -23.07
C GLY A 18 1.84 35.26 -23.34
N GLY A 19 2.59 34.24 -23.76
CA GLY A 19 4.02 34.35 -24.04
C GLY A 19 4.88 34.70 -22.81
N GLY A 20 4.43 34.33 -21.62
CA GLY A 20 5.03 34.77 -20.35
C GLY A 20 6.50 34.36 -20.19
N SER A 21 7.38 35.31 -19.86
CA SER A 21 8.81 35.10 -19.63
C SER A 21 9.16 34.70 -18.19
N GLY A 22 8.31 33.90 -17.52
CA GLY A 22 8.42 33.57 -16.09
C GLY A 22 8.19 32.09 -15.77
N VAL A 23 8.07 31.75 -14.49
CA VAL A 23 7.77 30.39 -14.02
C VAL A 23 6.35 30.36 -13.44
N LEU A 24 5.47 29.55 -14.01
CA LEU A 24 4.19 29.22 -13.40
C LEU A 24 4.38 28.08 -12.39
N VAL A 25 4.10 28.35 -11.12
CA VAL A 25 4.11 27.33 -10.05
C VAL A 25 2.67 26.99 -9.67
N VAL A 26 2.34 25.70 -9.75
CA VAL A 26 1.07 25.17 -9.24
C VAL A 26 1.32 24.56 -7.86
N CYS A 27 0.71 25.14 -6.84
CA CYS A 27 0.81 24.69 -5.44
C CYS A 27 -0.42 23.86 -5.05
N THR A 28 -0.20 22.68 -4.48
CA THR A 28 -1.25 21.81 -3.92
C THR A 28 -0.94 21.48 -2.46
N ARG A 29 -1.90 20.86 -1.75
CA ARG A 29 -1.70 20.31 -0.41
C ARG A 29 -2.36 18.94 -0.30
N GLY A 30 -1.57 17.91 0.02
CA GLY A 30 -2.09 16.54 0.19
C GLY A 30 -2.40 15.85 -1.14
N ALA A 31 -1.95 16.39 -2.27
CA ALA A 31 -2.14 15.81 -3.60
C ALA A 31 -1.14 14.69 -3.91
N VAL A 32 -0.04 14.61 -3.16
CA VAL A 32 1.00 13.60 -3.29
C VAL A 32 1.41 13.13 -1.90
N GLY A 33 1.44 11.81 -1.70
CA GLY A 33 1.93 11.20 -0.46
C GLY A 33 3.38 10.75 -0.59
N LEU A 34 4.19 10.98 0.44
CA LEU A 34 5.45 10.26 0.62
C LEU A 34 5.20 8.81 1.05
N ALA A 35 6.26 8.00 1.16
CA ALA A 35 6.14 6.63 1.63
C ALA A 35 5.46 6.57 3.01
N GLY A 36 4.32 5.88 3.09
CA GLY A 36 3.50 5.78 4.30
C GLY A 36 2.46 6.89 4.49
N GLU A 37 2.33 7.83 3.56
CA GLU A 37 1.29 8.87 3.58
C GLU A 37 0.14 8.55 2.62
N ASP A 38 -1.08 8.88 3.03
CA ASP A 38 -2.26 8.84 2.15
C ASP A 38 -2.38 10.12 1.31
N VAL A 39 -2.87 9.97 0.08
CA VAL A 39 -3.28 11.10 -0.75
C VAL A 39 -4.69 11.53 -0.32
N THR A 40 -4.80 12.76 0.19
CA THR A 40 -6.05 13.33 0.73
C THR A 40 -6.73 14.30 -0.24
N ASP A 41 -6.00 14.86 -1.22
CA ASP A 41 -6.52 15.70 -2.28
C ASP A 41 -6.44 15.02 -3.65
N LEU A 42 -7.45 14.22 -3.97
CA LEU A 42 -7.55 13.53 -5.26
C LEU A 42 -7.73 14.50 -6.44
N ALA A 43 -8.29 15.70 -6.21
CA ALA A 43 -8.45 16.69 -7.27
C ALA A 43 -7.09 17.33 -7.60
N GLY A 44 -6.32 17.69 -6.59
CA GLY A 44 -4.92 18.10 -6.72
C GLY A 44 -4.07 17.02 -7.37
N ALA A 45 -4.25 15.74 -7.03
CA ALA A 45 -3.54 14.64 -7.68
C ALA A 45 -3.82 14.57 -9.20
N ALA A 46 -5.06 14.84 -9.61
CA ALA A 46 -5.40 14.94 -11.03
C ALA A 46 -4.79 16.18 -11.70
N VAL A 47 -4.71 17.31 -10.99
CA VAL A 47 -4.00 18.51 -11.45
C VAL A 47 -2.52 18.23 -11.66
N TRP A 48 -1.89 17.44 -10.78
CA TRP A 48 -0.51 16.98 -10.97
C TRP A 48 -0.32 16.20 -12.28
N GLY A 49 -1.26 15.31 -12.61
CA GLY A 49 -1.29 14.61 -13.89
C GLY A 49 -1.46 15.53 -15.10
N LEU A 50 -2.45 16.42 -15.05
CA LEU A 50 -2.74 17.38 -16.13
C LEU A 50 -1.51 18.23 -16.45
N VAL A 51 -0.97 18.88 -15.43
CA VAL A 51 0.03 19.91 -15.70
C VAL A 51 1.41 19.27 -15.93
N ARG A 52 1.60 17.98 -15.59
CA ARG A 52 2.78 17.18 -16.02
C ARG A 52 2.85 17.09 -17.55
N SER A 53 1.71 17.01 -18.22
CA SER A 53 1.65 17.06 -19.69
C SER A 53 1.99 18.45 -20.27
N ALA A 54 1.84 19.52 -19.49
CA ALA A 54 2.13 20.90 -19.89
C ALA A 54 3.55 21.37 -19.49
N GLN A 55 4.36 20.52 -18.85
CA GLN A 55 5.75 20.76 -18.45
C GLN A 55 6.02 22.02 -17.59
N SER A 56 5.06 22.46 -16.77
CA SER A 56 5.29 23.56 -15.79
C SER A 56 5.72 23.05 -14.39
N VAL A 57 6.22 23.96 -13.54
CA VAL A 57 6.71 23.68 -12.18
C VAL A 57 5.57 23.44 -11.18
N ARG A 58 5.77 22.51 -10.24
CA ARG A 58 4.78 22.15 -9.19
C ARG A 58 5.40 21.97 -7.82
N SER A 59 4.59 22.27 -6.81
CA SER A 59 4.89 21.98 -5.41
C SER A 59 3.66 21.45 -4.69
N ASP A 60 3.80 20.35 -3.92
CA ASP A 60 2.81 19.94 -2.91
C ASP A 60 3.39 20.26 -1.54
N SER A 61 2.88 21.28 -0.86
CA SER A 61 3.55 21.89 0.29
C SER A 61 2.67 21.93 1.53
N ASP A 62 3.28 21.63 2.67
CA ASP A 62 2.72 21.88 4.00
C ASP A 62 2.89 23.35 4.46
N GLY A 63 3.62 24.18 3.70
CA GLY A 63 3.89 25.58 3.98
C GLY A 63 5.19 25.84 4.75
N SER A 64 6.03 24.82 4.93
CA SER A 64 7.30 24.93 5.67
C SER A 64 8.47 25.54 4.89
N LEU A 65 8.34 25.70 3.57
CA LEU A 65 9.31 26.40 2.70
C LEU A 65 8.60 27.48 1.88
N ASP A 66 9.32 28.57 1.59
CA ASP A 66 8.83 29.61 0.68
C ASP A 66 8.85 29.12 -0.78
N VAL A 67 7.95 29.66 -1.61
CA VAL A 67 7.85 29.31 -3.03
C VAL A 67 9.13 29.66 -3.80
N ALA A 68 9.82 30.74 -3.43
CA ALA A 68 11.11 31.11 -4.05
C ALA A 68 12.21 30.09 -3.73
N GLU A 69 12.23 29.55 -2.51
CA GLU A 69 13.17 28.47 -2.12
C GLU A 69 12.89 27.19 -2.92
N VAL A 70 11.61 26.85 -3.08
CA VAL A 70 11.17 25.71 -3.90
C VAL A 70 11.57 25.86 -5.37
N ILE A 71 11.36 27.04 -5.96
CA ILE A 71 11.80 27.33 -7.34
C ILE A 71 13.34 27.22 -7.43
N GLY A 72 14.04 27.72 -6.41
CA GLY A 72 15.51 27.68 -6.32
C GLY A 72 16.11 26.27 -6.34
N CYS A 73 15.34 25.23 -5.99
CA CYS A 73 15.78 23.84 -6.11
C CYS A 73 16.00 23.39 -7.57
N GLY A 74 15.44 24.09 -8.56
CA GLY A 74 15.56 23.75 -9.98
C GLY A 74 14.79 22.49 -10.40
N GLU A 75 13.96 21.96 -9.50
CA GLU A 75 13.17 20.75 -9.73
C GLU A 75 11.78 21.10 -10.30
N PRO A 76 11.32 20.42 -11.38
CA PRO A 76 10.02 20.71 -11.97
C PRO A 76 8.85 20.21 -11.13
N GLN A 77 9.08 19.27 -10.21
CA GLN A 77 8.05 18.66 -9.36
C GLN A 77 8.66 18.35 -7.99
N VAL A 78 8.15 19.00 -6.95
CA VAL A 78 8.58 18.76 -5.57
C VAL A 78 7.43 18.52 -4.62
N VAL A 79 7.69 17.74 -3.58
CA VAL A 79 6.85 17.61 -2.39
C VAL A 79 7.63 18.20 -1.22
N VAL A 80 7.04 19.11 -0.45
CA VAL A 80 7.68 19.72 0.72
C VAL A 80 7.03 19.17 1.98
N ARG A 81 7.86 18.60 2.87
CA ARG A 81 7.46 18.12 4.20
C ARG A 81 8.49 18.56 5.23
N SER A 82 8.06 19.23 6.29
CA SER A 82 8.92 19.60 7.43
C SER A 82 10.23 20.30 7.03
N GLY A 83 10.17 21.22 6.07
CA GLY A 83 11.31 21.97 5.56
C GLY A 83 12.19 21.23 4.55
N VAL A 84 11.81 20.01 4.15
CA VAL A 84 12.57 19.19 3.19
C VAL A 84 11.82 19.10 1.86
N ALA A 85 12.50 19.46 0.77
CA ALA A 85 11.99 19.28 -0.58
C ALA A 85 12.39 17.90 -1.14
N HIS A 86 11.40 17.12 -1.54
CA HIS A 86 11.55 15.80 -2.17
C HIS A 86 11.25 15.89 -3.65
N ALA A 87 12.20 15.49 -4.50
CA ALA A 87 12.01 15.46 -5.94
C ALA A 87 11.53 14.08 -6.42
N ALA A 88 10.62 14.05 -7.39
CA ALA A 88 10.17 12.79 -7.98
C ALA A 88 11.23 12.25 -8.95
N ARG A 89 11.63 10.98 -8.77
CA ARG A 89 12.49 10.25 -9.70
C ARG A 89 11.89 8.90 -10.00
N LEU A 90 11.88 8.54 -11.28
CA LEU A 90 11.56 7.18 -11.68
C LEU A 90 12.83 6.35 -11.58
N VAL A 91 12.80 5.31 -10.76
CA VAL A 91 13.86 4.32 -10.68
C VAL A 91 13.32 2.98 -11.18
N PRO A 92 14.10 2.18 -11.91
CA PRO A 92 13.74 0.80 -12.16
C PRO A 92 13.49 0.09 -10.83
N VAL A 93 12.37 -0.62 -10.74
CA VAL A 93 12.14 -1.53 -9.61
C VAL A 93 13.19 -2.63 -9.72
N GLY A 94 14.11 -2.70 -8.76
CA GLY A 94 15.17 -3.70 -8.75
C GLY A 94 14.59 -5.11 -8.72
N ALA A 95 15.24 -6.05 -9.41
CA ALA A 95 14.91 -7.47 -9.27
C ALA A 95 14.99 -7.86 -7.78
N GLY A 96 13.90 -8.39 -7.22
CA GLY A 96 13.79 -8.74 -5.80
C GLY A 96 13.10 -7.70 -4.90
N ALA A 97 12.80 -6.49 -5.40
CA ALA A 97 12.02 -5.50 -4.62
C ALA A 97 10.53 -5.86 -4.49
N VAL A 98 10.07 -6.84 -5.28
CA VAL A 98 8.70 -7.39 -5.23
C VAL A 98 8.82 -8.90 -5.21
N LEU A 99 8.11 -9.55 -4.28
CA LEU A 99 8.05 -11.00 -4.22
C LEU A 99 7.09 -11.54 -5.28
N GLU A 100 7.60 -12.40 -6.17
CA GLU A 100 6.76 -13.09 -7.14
C GLU A 100 5.89 -14.14 -6.45
N LEU A 101 4.60 -14.16 -6.79
CA LEU A 101 3.65 -15.12 -6.25
C LEU A 101 3.56 -16.34 -7.18
N PRO A 102 3.79 -17.56 -6.67
CA PRO A 102 3.62 -18.76 -7.47
C PRO A 102 2.14 -18.98 -7.80
N ALA A 103 1.88 -19.72 -8.88
CA ALA A 103 0.52 -20.14 -9.22
C ALA A 103 -0.07 -21.03 -8.11
N GLY A 104 -1.34 -20.80 -7.77
CA GLY A 104 -2.05 -21.55 -6.73
C GLY A 104 -1.83 -20.98 -5.32
N GLY A 105 -1.93 -21.84 -4.31
CA GLY A 105 -1.76 -21.44 -2.91
C GLY A 105 -0.32 -21.09 -2.60
N TRP A 106 -0.12 -20.07 -1.78
CA TRP A 106 1.19 -19.62 -1.34
C TRP A 106 1.15 -19.07 0.08
N ARG A 107 2.33 -18.91 0.68
CA ARG A 107 2.51 -18.29 2.00
C ARG A 107 3.82 -17.53 2.06
N VAL A 108 3.85 -16.45 2.84
CA VAL A 108 5.09 -15.76 3.23
C VAL A 108 5.78 -16.55 4.33
N SER A 109 7.11 -16.65 4.28
CA SER A 109 7.93 -17.34 5.26
C SER A 109 9.27 -16.63 5.42
N ALA A 110 9.93 -16.81 6.57
CA ALA A 110 11.31 -16.37 6.74
C ALA A 110 12.25 -17.17 5.80
N GLY A 111 13.22 -16.50 5.18
CA GLY A 111 14.22 -17.11 4.29
C GLY A 111 15.47 -17.61 5.00
N GLY A 112 15.59 -17.38 6.31
CA GLY A 112 16.63 -17.97 7.17
C GLY A 112 17.87 -17.09 7.38
N GLY A 113 18.01 -15.96 6.69
CA GLY A 113 19.12 -15.02 6.88
C GLY A 113 18.97 -14.08 8.09
N GLY A 114 17.83 -14.13 8.78
CA GLY A 114 17.61 -13.34 10.00
C GLY A 114 17.38 -11.85 9.74
N THR A 115 17.05 -11.47 8.51
CA THR A 115 16.66 -10.11 8.14
C THR A 115 15.24 -10.09 7.54
N LEU A 116 14.64 -8.89 7.47
CA LEU A 116 13.35 -8.72 6.78
C LEU A 116 13.47 -8.82 5.25
N GLU A 117 14.66 -8.56 4.71
CA GLU A 117 14.94 -8.70 3.27
C GLU A 117 14.92 -10.17 2.83
N ASP A 118 15.11 -11.10 3.77
CA ASP A 118 15.09 -12.54 3.50
C ASP A 118 13.68 -13.12 3.47
N LEU A 119 12.61 -12.32 3.49
CA LEU A 119 11.26 -12.87 3.38
C LEU A 119 11.08 -13.53 2.00
N VAL A 120 10.52 -14.74 2.01
CA VAL A 120 10.28 -15.52 0.79
C VAL A 120 8.83 -15.93 0.69
N VAL A 121 8.33 -16.01 -0.55
CA VAL A 121 7.04 -16.65 -0.84
C VAL A 121 7.29 -18.12 -1.16
N ARG A 122 6.60 -19.00 -0.45
CA ARG A 122 6.64 -20.46 -0.67
C ARG A 122 5.30 -20.94 -1.18
N SER A 123 5.32 -21.90 -2.09
CA SER A 123 4.09 -22.59 -2.52
C SER A 123 3.46 -23.31 -1.31
N CYS A 124 2.14 -23.23 -1.23
CA CYS A 124 1.31 -23.85 -0.20
C CYS A 124 0.26 -24.70 -0.91
N PRO A 125 0.52 -26.00 -1.14
CA PRO A 125 -0.41 -26.86 -1.86
C PRO A 125 -1.73 -27.00 -1.11
N ARG A 126 -2.81 -27.16 -1.87
CA ARG A 126 -4.13 -27.40 -1.29
C ARG A 126 -4.13 -28.75 -0.57
N VAL A 127 -4.57 -28.75 0.68
CA VAL A 127 -4.81 -29.95 1.49
C VAL A 127 -6.31 -30.17 1.68
N GLU A 128 -6.73 -31.42 1.76
CA GLU A 128 -8.12 -31.77 2.10
C GLU A 128 -8.47 -31.31 3.52
N LEU A 129 -9.73 -30.91 3.73
CA LEU A 129 -10.18 -30.47 5.04
C LEU A 129 -10.47 -31.66 5.96
N GLY A 130 -9.86 -31.63 7.14
CA GLY A 130 -10.19 -32.51 8.24
C GLY A 130 -11.50 -32.11 8.94
N ALA A 131 -11.93 -32.95 9.88
CA ALA A 131 -13.11 -32.68 10.69
C ALA A 131 -12.97 -31.36 11.47
N GLY A 132 -14.02 -30.54 11.47
CA GLY A 132 -14.06 -29.25 12.15
C GLY A 132 -13.28 -28.13 11.45
N GLN A 133 -12.76 -28.35 10.23
CA GLN A 133 -12.00 -27.35 9.49
C GLN A 133 -12.86 -26.65 8.44
N VAL A 134 -12.54 -25.39 8.18
CA VAL A 134 -13.03 -24.63 7.03
C VAL A 134 -11.84 -24.09 6.25
N ARG A 135 -11.99 -23.91 4.95
CA ARG A 135 -11.03 -23.16 4.13
C ARG A 135 -11.54 -21.74 3.95
N VAL A 136 -10.63 -20.78 4.13
CA VAL A 136 -10.93 -19.35 4.00
C VAL A 136 -10.11 -18.76 2.86
N ALA A 137 -10.76 -18.05 1.95
CA ALA A 137 -10.11 -17.12 1.05
C ALA A 137 -9.72 -15.89 1.86
N VAL A 138 -8.46 -15.82 2.27
CA VAL A 138 -7.94 -14.75 3.12
C VAL A 138 -7.85 -13.46 2.32
N ALA A 139 -8.50 -12.41 2.83
CA ALA A 139 -8.48 -11.07 2.23
C ALA A 139 -7.42 -10.16 2.89
N ALA A 140 -7.19 -10.35 4.19
CA ALA A 140 -6.18 -9.61 4.95
C ALA A 140 -5.58 -10.48 6.07
N VAL A 141 -4.32 -10.22 6.39
CA VAL A 141 -3.57 -10.86 7.47
C VAL A 141 -3.02 -9.77 8.37
N GLY A 142 -3.14 -9.96 9.69
CA GLY A 142 -2.51 -9.07 10.66
C GLY A 142 -1.02 -9.35 10.78
N VAL A 143 -0.22 -8.29 10.85
CA VAL A 143 1.23 -8.37 11.06
C VAL A 143 1.55 -7.84 12.45
N ASN A 144 2.16 -8.67 13.28
CA ASN A 144 2.48 -8.38 14.66
C ASN A 144 3.99 -8.33 14.89
N PHE A 145 4.39 -7.80 16.05
CA PHE A 145 5.80 -7.84 16.49
C PHE A 145 6.36 -9.26 16.54
N ARG A 146 5.51 -10.25 16.86
CA ARG A 146 5.85 -11.67 16.76
C ARG A 146 6.36 -12.05 15.37
N ASP A 147 5.72 -11.57 14.32
CA ASP A 147 6.08 -11.91 12.94
C ASP A 147 7.44 -11.33 12.57
N VAL A 148 7.77 -10.14 13.09
CA VAL A 148 9.12 -9.56 12.97
C VAL A 148 10.15 -10.45 13.66
N LEU A 149 9.90 -10.89 14.89
CA LEU A 149 10.81 -11.80 15.60
C LEU A 149 10.96 -13.15 14.90
N VAL A 150 9.89 -13.67 14.28
CA VAL A 150 9.94 -14.89 13.48
C VAL A 150 10.78 -14.68 12.22
N ALA A 151 10.61 -13.55 11.51
CA ALA A 151 11.39 -13.21 10.33
C ALA A 151 12.89 -13.08 10.64
N LEU A 152 13.22 -12.45 11.77
CA LEU A 152 14.59 -12.28 12.24
C LEU A 152 15.19 -13.55 12.88
N GLY A 153 14.44 -14.66 12.95
CA GLY A 153 14.90 -15.91 13.58
C GLY A 153 15.08 -15.84 15.10
N MET A 154 14.54 -14.80 15.74
CA MET A 154 14.67 -14.53 17.17
C MET A 154 13.54 -15.13 18.00
N TYR A 155 12.47 -15.62 17.37
CA TYR A 155 11.32 -16.18 18.07
C TYR A 155 11.60 -17.61 18.58
N PRO A 156 11.53 -17.88 19.89
CA PRO A 156 11.83 -19.20 20.45
C PRO A 156 10.94 -20.31 19.86
N GLY A 157 11.55 -21.40 19.41
CA GLY A 157 10.84 -22.51 18.75
C GLY A 157 10.43 -22.24 17.31
N GLY A 158 10.84 -21.09 16.73
CA GLY A 158 10.46 -20.68 15.39
C GLY A 158 8.99 -20.27 15.28
N GLY A 159 8.49 -20.12 14.06
CA GLY A 159 7.10 -19.78 13.86
C GLY A 159 6.70 -19.56 12.42
N GLN A 160 5.39 -19.43 12.23
CA GLN A 160 4.80 -18.94 10.99
C GLN A 160 4.52 -17.44 11.13
N ILE A 161 4.76 -16.73 10.03
CA ILE A 161 4.34 -15.34 9.83
C ILE A 161 2.86 -15.33 9.48
N GLY A 162 2.11 -14.37 10.03
CA GLY A 162 0.73 -14.10 9.62
C GLY A 162 -0.24 -15.14 10.15
N VAL A 163 -0.31 -15.27 11.47
CA VAL A 163 -1.15 -16.25 12.16
C VAL A 163 -2.58 -15.78 12.40
N GLU A 164 -2.91 -14.54 12.06
CA GLU A 164 -4.25 -13.97 12.19
C GLU A 164 -4.71 -13.34 10.88
N GLY A 165 -6.00 -13.41 10.59
CA GLY A 165 -6.54 -12.79 9.39
C GLY A 165 -8.05 -12.81 9.31
N ALA A 166 -8.53 -12.20 8.22
CA ALA A 166 -9.93 -12.10 7.89
C ALA A 166 -10.15 -12.49 6.42
N GLY A 167 -11.33 -13.05 6.13
CA GLY A 167 -11.66 -13.50 4.79
C GLY A 167 -13.04 -14.14 4.72
N VAL A 168 -13.25 -14.93 3.66
CA VAL A 168 -14.54 -15.58 3.39
C VAL A 168 -14.37 -17.09 3.33
N VAL A 169 -15.28 -17.84 3.94
CA VAL A 169 -15.29 -19.30 3.87
C VAL A 169 -15.57 -19.77 2.44
N VAL A 170 -14.70 -20.62 1.89
CA VAL A 170 -14.81 -21.18 0.53
C VAL A 170 -15.01 -22.70 0.49
N GLU A 171 -14.73 -23.39 1.59
CA GLU A 171 -15.00 -24.82 1.73
C GLU A 171 -15.22 -25.15 3.21
N VAL A 172 -16.12 -26.09 3.48
CA VAL A 172 -16.45 -26.53 4.83
C VAL A 172 -16.18 -28.03 4.93
N GLY A 173 -15.35 -28.42 5.90
CA GLY A 173 -15.01 -29.81 6.17
C GLY A 173 -16.05 -30.53 7.02
N PRO A 174 -15.90 -31.86 7.21
CA PRO A 174 -16.85 -32.67 7.96
C PRO A 174 -17.07 -32.17 9.39
N GLY A 175 -18.30 -32.23 9.89
CA GLY A 175 -18.61 -31.94 11.30
C GLY A 175 -18.51 -30.47 11.73
N VAL A 176 -18.34 -29.53 10.79
CA VAL A 176 -18.49 -28.10 11.06
C VAL A 176 -19.98 -27.73 11.10
N ALA A 177 -20.44 -27.18 12.21
CA ALA A 177 -21.78 -26.63 12.37
C ALA A 177 -21.72 -25.12 12.65
N GLY A 178 -22.55 -24.34 11.96
CA GLY A 178 -22.69 -22.90 12.17
C GLY A 178 -21.76 -22.01 11.35
N LEU A 179 -21.07 -22.56 10.34
CA LEU A 179 -20.39 -21.81 9.29
C LEU A 179 -20.74 -22.43 7.93
N ALA A 180 -20.93 -21.59 6.93
CA ALA A 180 -21.24 -21.95 5.57
C ALA A 180 -20.28 -21.26 4.59
N VAL A 181 -20.20 -21.80 3.37
CA VAL A 181 -19.51 -21.13 2.27
C VAL A 181 -20.16 -19.76 2.02
N GLY A 182 -19.34 -18.71 1.92
CA GLY A 182 -19.79 -17.33 1.79
C GLY A 182 -19.75 -16.52 3.09
N ASP A 183 -19.59 -17.17 4.24
CA ASP A 183 -19.53 -16.46 5.52
C ASP A 183 -18.23 -15.66 5.65
N ALA A 184 -18.35 -14.40 6.07
CA ALA A 184 -17.22 -13.57 6.48
C ALA A 184 -16.73 -14.00 7.87
N VAL A 185 -15.42 -14.25 7.99
CA VAL A 185 -14.79 -14.74 9.22
C VAL A 185 -13.49 -14.00 9.51
N MET A 186 -13.15 -13.88 10.79
CA MET A 186 -11.83 -13.42 11.26
C MET A 186 -11.35 -14.29 12.42
N GLY A 187 -10.04 -14.38 12.60
CA GLY A 187 -9.44 -15.05 13.74
C GLY A 187 -8.03 -15.56 13.49
N LEU A 188 -7.60 -16.48 14.35
CA LEU A 188 -6.31 -17.15 14.22
C LEU A 188 -6.37 -18.26 13.16
N LEU A 189 -5.51 -18.16 12.15
CA LEU A 189 -5.39 -19.06 11.00
C LEU A 189 -4.31 -20.14 11.21
N GLY A 190 -3.95 -20.42 12.47
CA GLY A 190 -2.87 -21.32 12.86
C GLY A 190 -3.04 -22.78 12.43
N TRP A 191 -1.97 -23.56 12.66
CA TRP A 191 -1.60 -24.84 12.00
C TRP A 191 -2.68 -25.93 11.86
N TRP A 192 -3.84 -25.87 12.52
CA TRP A 192 -4.99 -26.75 12.25
C TRP A 192 -6.28 -26.15 12.82
N VAL A 193 -7.24 -25.69 12.01
CA VAL A 193 -8.58 -25.23 12.47
C VAL A 193 -8.62 -23.77 12.95
N LEU A 194 -9.46 -22.96 12.28
CA LEU A 194 -10.14 -21.83 12.92
C LEU A 194 -10.93 -22.37 14.12
N ARG A 195 -10.35 -22.30 15.32
CA ARG A 195 -11.09 -22.61 16.55
C ARG A 195 -12.05 -21.47 16.82
N ARG A 196 -13.32 -21.71 16.45
CA ARG A 196 -14.56 -21.06 16.87
C ARG A 196 -14.39 -19.86 17.82
N TRP A 197 -14.59 -18.65 17.29
CA TRP A 197 -15.03 -17.50 18.08
C TRP A 197 -16.13 -16.75 17.32
N TRP A 198 -17.22 -16.49 18.03
CA TRP A 198 -18.28 -15.59 17.62
C TRP A 198 -17.93 -14.19 18.14
N MET A 199 -18.10 -13.17 17.30
CA MET A 199 -18.63 -11.89 17.78
C MET A 199 -19.71 -11.43 16.82
N ARG A 200 -20.95 -11.43 17.33
CA ARG A 200 -22.09 -10.70 16.78
C ARG A 200 -21.89 -9.20 17.10
N GLY A 201 -22.15 -8.34 16.12
CA GLY A 201 -22.08 -6.87 16.24
C GLY A 201 -20.63 -6.39 16.20
N TRP A 202 -20.24 -5.46 15.35
CA TRP A 202 -20.90 -4.21 14.94
C TRP A 202 -20.67 -3.91 13.46
#